data_AF-A0A7V8XL21-F1
#
_entry.id   AF-A0A7V8XL21-F1
#
_cell.length_a   1.000
_cell.length_b   1.000
_cell.length_c   1.000
_cell.angle_alpha   90.00
_cell.angle_beta   90.00
_cell.angle_gamma   90.00
#
_symmetry.space_group_name_H-M   'P 1'
#
loop_
_entity.id
_entity.type
_entity.pdbx_description
1 polymer ?
#
loop_
_entity_poly.entity_id
_entity_poly.type
_entity_poly.pdbx_seq_one_letter_code
_entity_poly.pdbx_strand_id
1 'polypeptide(L)'
;MDFFNDHAVLFALICAGVAVGFGIYFTLWLLRQPAGSERMQEISRAVQEGAAAYLRRQYITIAGVALVPFLLLGFYNELGWGTAIGFAIGALLSSAAGFIGMNVAVRANTRTAEAAKSGLRPAFNVAFRAGSVAGLLVVGLGLFGVAGYYGILTSILDNSQESAIDDLIGLAFGGSLISVFARLGGGIFTKAADVGADLVGKIEAGIPEDDPRNPAVIADNVGDNVGDCAGMAADLFETYAVTAVAVMLLGTAFPAGNLPLYPLALGAISILASVIGVYFARIGRGGSIINALYKSVLVATVLSAIGFIPVTMAFDEGTFSFGELYGSALVGLVITFALVAITEFYTGTRWNPVKSISKASQTGHATNIIEGLAVGMRATAAPVLVIAVGIVVGYEIAGLYGIGVAVMAQLSMTGLIVALDAYGPVTDNAGGIAEMAGLDESVRAITDPLDAVGNTTKAVTKGYAIGSAGLAALVLFDEYTRGLVDQGLDITFNLSDPYVIAGLFVGGMMPFLFAALAMTAVGRVGGEVVVEVRRQFREMPGIMEGTQRPDYSKAVDLVAASANKKMLLPALIPIAIPIAVGIIS
;
A
#
# COMPACT_ATOMS: atom_id res chain seq x y z
N MET A 1 0.34 33.98 12.46
CA MET A 1 0.84 32.66 12.01
C MET A 1 -0.20 31.58 12.26
N ASP A 2 -1.28 31.96 12.92
CA ASP A 2 -2.39 31.13 13.40
C ASP A 2 -3.29 30.57 12.29
N PHE A 3 -3.09 30.97 11.02
CA PHE A 3 -3.83 30.44 9.87
C PHE A 3 -3.85 28.90 9.83
N PHE A 4 -2.71 28.25 10.09
CA PHE A 4 -2.66 26.78 10.07
C PHE A 4 -3.38 26.14 11.24
N ASN A 5 -3.48 26.84 12.36
CA ASN A 5 -4.18 26.39 13.56
C ASN A 5 -5.70 26.57 13.37
N ASP A 6 -6.13 27.78 13.02
CA ASP A 6 -7.54 28.16 12.85
C ASP A 6 -8.22 27.51 11.64
N HIS A 7 -7.45 27.20 10.59
CA HIS A 7 -7.97 26.70 9.32
C HIS A 7 -7.36 25.36 8.90
N ALA A 8 -6.83 24.57 9.85
CA ALA A 8 -6.21 23.28 9.59
C ALA A 8 -7.08 22.36 8.72
N VAL A 9 -8.37 22.24 9.05
CA VAL A 9 -9.33 21.38 8.34
C VAL A 9 -9.55 21.87 6.91
N LEU A 10 -9.85 23.15 6.72
CA LEU A 10 -10.06 23.74 5.40
C LEU A 10 -8.79 23.64 4.53
N PHE A 11 -7.63 23.91 5.13
CA PHE A 11 -6.34 23.78 4.46
C PHE A 11 -6.06 22.34 4.01
N ALA A 12 -6.34 21.36 4.87
CA ALA A 12 -6.24 19.94 4.55
C ALA A 12 -7.18 19.54 3.41
N LEU A 13 -8.44 20.01 3.42
CA LEU A 13 -9.40 19.76 2.36
C LEU A 13 -8.99 20.37 1.02
N ILE A 14 -8.45 21.60 1.01
CA ILE A 14 -7.94 22.23 -0.20
C ILE A 14 -6.76 21.43 -0.76
N CYS A 15 -5.79 21.06 0.08
CA CYS A 15 -4.63 20.28 -0.37
C CYS A 15 -5.02 18.88 -0.84
N ALA A 16 -5.95 18.22 -0.16
CA ALA A 16 -6.53 16.95 -0.63
C ALA A 16 -7.22 17.11 -2.00
N GLY A 17 -7.97 18.20 -2.20
CA GLY A 17 -8.53 18.57 -3.50
C GLY A 17 -7.48 18.79 -4.58
N VAL A 18 -6.33 19.40 -4.24
CA VAL A 18 -5.18 19.53 -5.14
C VAL A 18 -4.65 18.15 -5.54
N ALA A 19 -4.47 17.22 -4.61
CA ALA A 19 -4.01 15.86 -4.91
C ALA A 19 -4.95 15.15 -5.90
N VAL A 20 -6.26 15.17 -5.62
CA VAL A 20 -7.28 14.57 -6.49
C VAL A 20 -7.31 15.27 -7.85
N GLY A 21 -7.22 16.60 -7.89
CA GLY A 21 -7.17 17.39 -9.12
C GLY A 21 -5.95 17.05 -9.99
N PHE A 22 -4.77 16.90 -9.39
CA PHE A 22 -3.58 16.44 -10.11
C PHE A 22 -3.68 14.98 -10.55
N GLY A 23 -4.30 14.10 -9.74
CA GLY A 23 -4.62 12.73 -10.14
C GLY A 23 -5.52 12.67 -11.38
N ILE A 24 -6.56 13.50 -11.44
CA ILE A 24 -7.43 13.65 -12.62
C ILE A 24 -6.64 14.21 -13.80
N TYR A 25 -5.85 15.26 -13.59
CA TYR A 25 -5.02 15.87 -14.64
C TYR A 25 -4.06 14.85 -15.27
N PHE A 26 -3.34 14.08 -14.47
CA PHE A 26 -2.44 13.04 -14.96
C PHE A 26 -3.20 11.91 -15.65
N THR A 27 -4.37 11.51 -15.14
CA THR A 27 -5.24 10.55 -15.80
C THR A 27 -5.64 11.02 -17.20
N LEU A 28 -6.10 12.26 -17.34
CA LEU A 28 -6.47 12.84 -18.64
C LEU A 28 -5.26 12.94 -19.58
N TRP A 29 -4.08 13.28 -19.05
CA TRP A 29 -2.84 13.31 -19.83
C TRP A 29 -2.42 11.92 -20.32
N LEU A 30 -2.53 10.90 -19.46
CA LEU A 30 -2.25 9.50 -19.80
C LEU A 30 -3.19 9.01 -20.89
N LEU A 31 -4.50 9.24 -20.75
CA LEU A 31 -5.50 8.78 -21.72
C LEU A 31 -5.29 9.37 -23.12
N ARG A 32 -4.68 10.56 -23.23
CA ARG A 32 -4.29 11.19 -24.50
C ARG A 32 -3.04 10.57 -25.15
N GLN A 33 -2.25 9.79 -24.42
CA GLN A 33 -1.10 9.10 -25.01
C GLN A 33 -1.56 7.97 -25.95
N PRO A 34 -0.81 7.67 -27.03
CA PRO A 34 -1.12 6.59 -27.95
C PRO A 34 -1.22 5.24 -27.23
N ALA A 35 -2.28 4.47 -27.53
CA ALA A 35 -2.52 3.17 -26.89
C ALA A 35 -1.80 2.00 -27.58
N GLY A 36 -1.02 2.27 -28.63
CA GLY A 36 -0.29 1.28 -29.42
C GLY A 36 -1.15 0.60 -30.49
N SER A 37 -0.68 -0.55 -30.98
CA SER A 37 -1.33 -1.32 -32.05
C SER A 37 -2.66 -1.92 -31.60
N GLU A 38 -3.48 -2.35 -32.56
CA GLU A 38 -4.76 -3.04 -32.28
C GLU A 38 -4.53 -4.27 -31.40
N ARG A 39 -3.47 -5.04 -31.68
CA ARG A 39 -3.09 -6.20 -30.88
C ARG A 39 -2.79 -5.85 -29.42
N MET A 40 -2.03 -4.78 -29.17
CA MET A 40 -1.76 -4.32 -27.80
C MET A 40 -3.04 -3.91 -27.08
N GLN A 41 -3.95 -3.23 -27.79
CA GLN A 41 -5.24 -2.80 -27.25
C GLN A 41 -6.17 -3.98 -26.93
N GLU A 42 -6.17 -5.04 -27.73
CA GLU A 42 -6.90 -6.28 -27.45
C GLU A 42 -6.43 -6.94 -26.15
N ILE A 43 -5.11 -7.07 -25.99
CA ILE A 43 -4.50 -7.66 -24.79
C ILE A 43 -4.83 -6.81 -23.57
N SER A 44 -4.60 -5.50 -23.65
CA SER A 44 -4.91 -4.56 -22.57
C SER A 44 -6.40 -4.62 -22.20
N ARG A 45 -7.31 -4.78 -23.17
CA ARG A 45 -8.74 -4.93 -22.89
C ARG A 45 -9.06 -6.21 -22.14
N ALA A 46 -8.44 -7.33 -22.50
CA ALA A 46 -8.61 -8.58 -21.77
C ALA A 46 -8.15 -8.46 -20.30
N VAL A 47 -7.03 -7.78 -20.06
CA VAL A 47 -6.56 -7.48 -18.69
C VAL A 47 -7.54 -6.54 -17.97
N GLN A 48 -8.06 -5.50 -18.62
CA GLN A 48 -9.06 -4.59 -18.04
C GLN A 48 -10.33 -5.33 -17.63
N GLU A 49 -10.86 -6.18 -18.50
CA GLU A 49 -12.08 -6.96 -18.24
C GLU A 49 -11.87 -7.93 -17.08
N GLY A 50 -10.73 -8.65 -17.05
CA GLY A 50 -10.38 -9.55 -15.96
C GLY A 50 -10.22 -8.84 -14.61
N ALA A 51 -9.50 -7.71 -14.59
CA ALA A 51 -9.29 -6.93 -13.37
C ALA A 51 -10.60 -6.33 -12.83
N ALA A 52 -11.44 -5.79 -13.72
CA ALA A 52 -12.75 -5.25 -13.34
C ALA A 52 -13.69 -6.35 -12.82
N ALA A 53 -13.72 -7.51 -13.47
CA ALA A 53 -14.53 -8.65 -13.04
C ALA A 53 -14.10 -9.17 -11.67
N TYR A 54 -12.79 -9.30 -11.44
CA TYR A 54 -12.23 -9.71 -10.15
C TYR A 54 -12.60 -8.73 -9.04
N LEU A 55 -12.30 -7.42 -9.19
CA LEU A 55 -12.58 -6.44 -8.14
C LEU A 55 -14.08 -6.34 -7.85
N ARG A 56 -14.94 -6.39 -8.88
CA ARG A 56 -16.39 -6.39 -8.66
C ARG A 56 -16.81 -7.56 -7.77
N ARG A 57 -16.29 -8.76 -8.03
CA ARG A 57 -16.58 -9.95 -7.22
C ARG A 57 -16.03 -9.83 -5.80
N GLN A 58 -14.80 -9.34 -5.67
CA GLN A 58 -14.15 -9.14 -4.38
C GLN A 58 -14.93 -8.13 -3.53
N TYR A 59 -15.24 -6.95 -4.08
CA TYR A 59 -15.95 -5.89 -3.36
C TYR A 59 -17.38 -6.25 -2.98
N ILE A 60 -18.10 -7.04 -3.79
CA ILE A 60 -19.41 -7.59 -3.38
C ILE A 60 -19.24 -8.50 -2.16
N THR A 61 -18.21 -9.34 -2.15
CA THR A 61 -17.92 -10.24 -1.01
C THR A 61 -17.56 -9.43 0.23
N ILE A 62 -16.68 -8.44 0.09
CA ILE A 62 -16.27 -7.57 1.19
C ILE A 62 -17.45 -6.75 1.71
N ALA A 63 -18.31 -6.20 0.84
CA ALA A 63 -19.50 -5.47 1.25
C ALA A 63 -20.45 -6.33 2.10
N GLY A 64 -20.61 -7.61 1.75
CA GLY A 64 -21.37 -8.57 2.56
C GLY A 64 -20.76 -8.78 3.95
N VAL A 65 -19.43 -8.87 4.05
CA VAL A 65 -18.71 -9.00 5.33
C VAL A 65 -18.77 -7.69 6.13
N ALA A 66 -18.58 -6.54 5.48
CA ALA A 66 -18.55 -5.21 6.08
C ALA A 66 -19.91 -4.76 6.63
N LEU A 67 -21.01 -5.31 6.12
CA LEU A 67 -22.35 -5.04 6.65
C LEU A 67 -22.49 -5.44 8.12
N VAL A 68 -21.86 -6.55 8.53
CA VAL A 68 -21.93 -7.04 9.91
C VAL A 68 -21.31 -6.05 10.91
N PRO A 69 -20.02 -5.67 10.81
CA PRO A 69 -19.45 -4.66 11.70
C PRO A 69 -20.15 -3.30 11.56
N PHE A 70 -20.58 -2.88 10.37
CA PHE A 70 -21.34 -1.64 10.21
C PHE A 70 -22.61 -1.59 11.08
N LEU A 71 -23.43 -2.65 11.05
CA LEU A 71 -24.63 -2.73 11.87
C LEU A 71 -24.29 -2.89 13.36
N LEU A 72 -23.26 -3.68 13.70
CA LEU A 72 -22.84 -3.84 15.08
C LEU A 72 -22.38 -2.51 15.69
N LEU A 73 -21.57 -1.73 14.99
CA LEU A 73 -21.14 -0.40 15.44
C LEU A 73 -22.33 0.54 15.63
N GLY A 74 -23.26 0.56 14.66
CA GLY A 74 -24.40 1.49 14.69
C GLY A 74 -25.43 1.19 15.78
N PHE A 75 -25.64 -0.09 16.11
CA PHE A 75 -26.57 -0.51 17.17
C PHE A 75 -25.92 -0.70 18.53
N TYR A 76 -24.59 -0.61 18.63
CA TYR A 76 -23.90 -0.63 19.91
C TYR A 76 -23.96 0.76 20.55
N ASN A 77 -24.67 0.85 21.68
CA ASN A 77 -25.05 2.13 22.29
C ASN A 77 -23.88 3.05 22.67
N GLU A 78 -22.69 2.52 22.91
CA GLU A 78 -21.51 3.32 23.29
C GLU A 78 -20.73 3.87 22.09
N LEU A 79 -20.88 3.28 20.89
CA LEU A 79 -20.21 3.76 19.67
C LEU A 79 -21.17 4.55 18.77
N GLY A 80 -22.38 4.02 18.58
CA GLY A 80 -23.44 4.69 17.85
C GLY A 80 -23.22 4.87 16.35
N TRP A 81 -24.09 5.67 15.74
CA TRP A 81 -24.15 5.83 14.29
C TRP A 81 -23.03 6.71 13.71
N GLY A 82 -22.42 7.60 14.50
CA GLY A 82 -21.28 8.38 14.06
C GLY A 82 -20.10 7.48 13.69
N THR A 83 -19.72 6.57 14.57
CA THR A 83 -18.67 5.59 14.31
C THR A 83 -19.02 4.67 13.13
N ALA A 84 -20.28 4.21 13.02
CA ALA A 84 -20.73 3.37 11.90
C ALA A 84 -20.67 4.10 10.55
N ILE A 85 -21.06 5.37 10.49
CA ILE A 85 -20.96 6.21 9.28
C ILE A 85 -19.49 6.44 8.94
N GLY A 86 -18.64 6.71 9.94
CA GLY A 86 -17.19 6.79 9.77
C GLY A 86 -16.64 5.53 9.11
N PHE A 87 -17.01 4.36 9.62
CA PHE A 87 -16.65 3.05 9.05
C PHE A 87 -17.05 2.91 7.59
N ALA A 88 -18.27 3.29 7.23
CA ALA A 88 -18.72 3.26 5.84
C ALA A 88 -17.90 4.22 4.96
N ILE A 89 -17.59 5.43 5.43
CA ILE A 89 -16.77 6.41 4.70
C ILE A 89 -15.36 5.86 4.47
N GLY A 90 -14.71 5.33 5.51
CA GLY A 90 -13.38 4.74 5.40
C GLY A 90 -13.33 3.57 4.42
N ALA A 91 -14.32 2.68 4.50
CA ALA A 91 -14.45 1.55 3.57
C ALA A 91 -14.66 2.00 2.11
N LEU A 92 -15.52 3.00 1.88
CA LEU A 92 -15.79 3.52 0.54
C LEU A 92 -14.58 4.23 -0.06
N LEU A 93 -13.89 5.07 0.71
CA LEU A 93 -12.73 5.81 0.24
C LEU A 93 -11.51 4.91 0.01
N SER A 94 -11.28 3.91 0.87
CA SER A 94 -10.26 2.89 0.66
C SER A 94 -10.53 2.09 -0.63
N SER A 95 -11.78 1.65 -0.80
CA SER A 95 -12.21 0.93 -2.02
C SER A 95 -12.06 1.79 -3.28
N ALA A 96 -12.36 3.09 -3.19
CA ALA A 96 -12.22 4.05 -4.28
C ALA A 96 -10.75 4.28 -4.66
N ALA A 97 -9.85 4.42 -3.67
CA ALA A 97 -8.41 4.56 -3.91
C ALA A 97 -7.86 3.36 -4.70
N GLY A 98 -8.18 2.15 -4.27
CA GLY A 98 -7.79 0.92 -4.97
C GLY A 98 -8.40 0.79 -6.36
N PHE A 99 -9.70 1.04 -6.50
CA PHE A 99 -10.41 0.88 -7.77
C PHE A 99 -9.97 1.91 -8.82
N ILE A 100 -9.88 3.19 -8.45
CA ILE A 100 -9.48 4.25 -9.38
C ILE A 100 -8.01 4.07 -9.77
N GLY A 101 -7.14 3.80 -8.79
CA GLY A 101 -5.71 3.55 -9.03
C GLY A 101 -5.50 2.43 -10.03
N MET A 102 -6.18 1.29 -9.84
CA MET A 102 -6.11 0.15 -10.76
C MET A 102 -6.65 0.49 -12.15
N ASN A 103 -7.80 1.15 -12.26
CA ASN A 103 -8.35 1.52 -13.57
C ASN A 103 -7.41 2.40 -14.39
N VAL A 104 -6.65 3.27 -13.71
CA VAL A 104 -5.64 4.11 -14.36
C VAL A 104 -4.40 3.29 -14.72
N ALA A 105 -3.93 2.42 -13.82
CA ALA A 105 -2.81 1.52 -14.08
C ALA A 105 -3.07 0.68 -15.32
N VAL A 106 -4.16 -0.10 -15.38
CA VAL A 106 -4.42 -1.01 -16.51
C VAL A 106 -4.46 -0.27 -17.86
N ARG A 107 -5.01 0.95 -17.89
CA ARG A 107 -5.05 1.78 -19.10
C ARG A 107 -3.70 2.38 -19.46
N ALA A 108 -2.83 2.59 -18.47
CA ALA A 108 -1.47 3.09 -18.69
C ALA A 108 -0.52 2.00 -19.21
N ASN A 109 -0.73 0.73 -18.86
CA ASN A 109 0.16 -0.39 -19.24
C ASN A 109 0.47 -0.42 -20.74
N THR A 110 -0.56 -0.42 -21.59
CA THR A 110 -0.41 -0.42 -23.06
C THR A 110 0.27 0.85 -23.59
N ARG A 111 0.08 1.99 -22.91
CA ARG A 111 0.68 3.28 -23.28
C ARG A 111 2.15 3.34 -22.90
N THR A 112 2.52 2.69 -21.79
CA THR A 112 3.91 2.50 -21.37
C THR A 112 4.65 1.62 -22.38
N ALA A 113 4.03 0.50 -22.80
CA ALA A 113 4.58 -0.38 -23.85
C ALA A 113 4.76 0.36 -25.18
N GLU A 114 3.79 1.19 -25.59
CA GLU A 114 3.91 2.00 -26.80
C GLU A 114 5.01 3.07 -26.67
N ALA A 115 5.10 3.73 -25.53
CA ALA A 115 6.14 4.71 -25.26
C ALA A 115 7.55 4.10 -25.23
N ALA A 116 7.68 2.82 -24.85
CA ALA A 116 8.96 2.10 -24.85
C ALA A 116 9.57 1.95 -26.25
N LYS A 117 8.76 1.96 -27.32
CA LYS A 117 9.27 2.04 -28.71
C LYS A 117 10.08 3.30 -28.99
N SER A 118 9.83 4.37 -28.23
CA SER A 118 10.56 5.65 -28.31
C SER A 118 11.71 5.77 -27.30
N GLY A 119 11.99 4.71 -26.54
CA GLY A 119 13.09 4.64 -25.58
C GLY A 119 12.66 4.60 -24.11
N LEU A 120 13.65 4.47 -23.23
CA LEU A 120 13.46 4.34 -21.79
C LEU A 120 12.78 5.53 -21.11
N ARG A 121 13.12 6.77 -21.51
CA ARG A 121 12.60 7.96 -20.82
C ARG A 121 11.11 8.21 -21.09
N PRO A 122 10.60 8.11 -22.34
CA PRO A 122 9.17 8.18 -22.58
C PRO A 122 8.40 7.11 -21.79
N ALA A 123 8.83 5.85 -21.82
CA ALA A 123 8.21 4.77 -21.05
C ALA A 123 8.17 5.06 -19.55
N PHE A 124 9.32 5.44 -18.98
CA PHE A 124 9.42 5.84 -17.57
C PHE A 124 8.46 6.98 -17.21
N ASN A 125 8.37 8.02 -18.04
CA ASN A 125 7.49 9.16 -17.77
C ASN A 125 6.01 8.78 -17.76
N VAL A 126 5.59 7.87 -18.65
CA VAL A 126 4.20 7.37 -18.68
C VAL A 126 3.93 6.52 -17.44
N ALA A 127 4.80 5.53 -17.17
CA ALA A 127 4.64 4.64 -16.02
C ALA A 127 4.67 5.39 -14.69
N PHE A 128 5.63 6.30 -14.48
CA PHE A 128 5.75 7.03 -13.22
C PHE A 128 4.58 7.99 -12.99
N ARG A 129 4.05 8.62 -14.05
CA ARG A 129 2.83 9.44 -13.93
C ARG A 129 1.60 8.60 -13.62
N ALA A 130 1.51 7.38 -14.16
CA ALA A 130 0.44 6.44 -13.80
C ALA A 130 0.53 6.04 -12.33
N GLY A 131 1.72 5.69 -11.84
CA GLY A 131 1.94 5.46 -10.41
C GLY A 131 1.60 6.68 -9.55
N SER A 132 1.98 7.88 -10.00
CA SER A 132 1.67 9.14 -9.31
C SER A 132 0.17 9.39 -9.15
N VAL A 133 -0.68 8.91 -10.07
CA VAL A 133 -2.13 8.99 -9.90
C VAL A 133 -2.58 8.18 -8.70
N ALA A 134 -2.15 6.92 -8.59
CA ALA A 134 -2.49 6.08 -7.44
C ALA A 134 -2.01 6.72 -6.13
N GLY A 135 -0.76 7.18 -6.09
CA GLY A 135 -0.19 7.80 -4.90
C GLY A 135 -0.90 9.08 -4.45
N LEU A 136 -1.19 9.99 -5.36
CA LEU A 136 -1.92 11.23 -5.05
C LEU A 136 -3.37 10.95 -4.65
N LEU A 137 -4.03 9.96 -5.25
CA LEU A 137 -5.38 9.57 -4.85
C LEU A 137 -5.41 8.94 -3.47
N VAL A 138 -4.42 8.12 -3.11
CA VAL A 138 -4.32 7.50 -1.78
C VAL A 138 -4.25 8.57 -0.69
N VAL A 139 -3.29 9.48 -0.77
CA VAL A 139 -3.14 10.55 0.25
C VAL A 139 -4.26 11.59 0.16
N GLY A 140 -4.73 11.89 -1.05
CA GLY A 140 -5.81 12.85 -1.28
C GLY A 140 -7.13 12.37 -0.69
N LEU A 141 -7.55 11.14 -1.00
CA LEU A 141 -8.77 10.55 -0.46
C LEU A 141 -8.62 10.26 1.04
N GLY A 142 -7.44 9.85 1.50
CA GLY A 142 -7.17 9.62 2.93
C GLY A 142 -7.35 10.90 3.75
N LEU A 143 -6.66 11.98 3.37
CA LEU A 143 -6.77 13.26 4.06
C LEU A 143 -8.17 13.88 3.89
N PHE A 144 -8.78 13.75 2.71
CA PHE A 144 -10.16 14.19 2.48
C PHE A 144 -11.16 13.46 3.38
N GLY A 145 -11.01 12.15 3.55
CA GLY A 145 -11.86 11.35 4.42
C GLY A 145 -11.76 11.79 5.88
N VAL A 146 -10.53 11.87 6.40
CA VAL A 146 -10.29 12.24 7.81
C VAL A 146 -10.73 13.69 8.07
N ALA A 147 -10.20 14.66 7.31
CA ALA A 147 -10.51 16.07 7.53
C ALA A 147 -11.97 16.41 7.19
N GLY A 148 -12.52 15.79 6.15
CA GLY A 148 -13.89 16.03 5.71
C GLY A 148 -14.91 15.49 6.70
N TYR A 149 -14.72 14.26 7.18
CA TYR A 149 -15.64 13.70 8.15
C TYR A 149 -15.56 14.43 9.50
N TYR A 150 -14.35 14.70 9.99
CA TYR A 150 -14.13 15.54 11.17
C TYR A 150 -14.81 16.92 11.03
N GLY A 151 -14.63 17.58 9.89
CA GLY A 151 -15.22 18.89 9.62
C GLY A 151 -16.75 18.87 9.60
N ILE A 152 -17.37 17.82 9.06
CA ILE A 152 -18.82 17.64 9.08
C ILE A 152 -19.31 17.46 10.52
N LEU A 153 -18.67 16.58 11.30
CA LEU A 153 -19.06 16.31 12.68
C LEU A 153 -18.97 17.57 13.55
N THR A 154 -17.88 18.34 13.42
CA THR A 154 -17.64 19.51 14.26
C THR A 154 -18.36 20.78 13.80
N SER A 155 -18.44 21.04 12.49
CA SER A 155 -18.96 22.32 11.97
C SER A 155 -20.42 22.28 11.51
N ILE A 156 -20.97 21.10 11.22
CA ILE A 156 -22.36 20.93 10.74
C ILE A 156 -23.22 20.24 11.80
N LEU A 157 -22.68 19.23 12.48
CA LEU A 157 -23.39 18.45 13.48
C LEU A 157 -23.12 18.93 14.92
N ASP A 158 -22.26 19.94 15.09
CA ASP A 158 -21.91 20.56 16.38
C ASP A 158 -21.39 19.56 17.44
N ASN A 159 -20.77 18.45 17.02
CA ASN A 159 -20.11 17.50 17.91
C ASN A 159 -18.86 18.15 18.53
N SER A 160 -18.52 17.74 19.76
CA SER A 160 -17.23 18.12 20.37
C SER A 160 -16.06 17.54 19.56
N GLN A 161 -14.89 18.16 19.67
CA GLN A 161 -13.67 17.66 19.00
C GLN A 161 -13.34 16.22 19.41
N GLU A 162 -13.46 15.90 20.69
CA GLU A 162 -13.24 14.56 21.23
C GLU A 162 -14.20 13.54 20.62
N SER A 163 -15.51 13.76 20.71
CA SER A 163 -16.52 12.88 20.13
C SER A 163 -16.36 12.73 18.61
N ALA A 164 -15.98 13.80 17.91
CA ALA A 164 -15.74 13.75 16.48
C ALA A 164 -14.52 12.88 16.11
N ILE A 165 -13.49 12.84 16.97
CA ILE A 165 -12.31 12.00 16.76
C ILE A 165 -12.60 10.55 17.13
N ASP A 166 -13.40 10.28 18.15
CA ASP A 166 -13.86 8.93 18.47
C ASP A 166 -14.61 8.31 17.28
N ASP A 167 -15.48 9.09 16.63
CA ASP A 167 -16.19 8.65 15.43
C ASP A 167 -15.25 8.37 14.23
N LEU A 168 -14.06 9.00 14.18
CA LEU A 168 -13.04 8.72 13.16
C LEU A 168 -12.36 7.35 13.35
N ILE A 169 -12.40 6.77 14.55
CA ILE A 169 -11.93 5.39 14.78
C ILE A 169 -12.71 4.43 13.89
N GLY A 170 -14.00 4.71 13.67
CA GLY A 170 -14.81 4.01 12.68
C GLY A 170 -14.20 4.07 11.29
N LEU A 171 -13.82 5.27 10.82
CA LEU A 171 -13.19 5.49 9.51
C LEU A 171 -11.89 4.69 9.36
N ALA A 172 -11.03 4.76 10.36
CA ALA A 172 -9.82 3.96 10.46
C ALA A 172 -10.13 2.45 10.30
N PHE A 173 -11.06 1.93 11.10
CA PHE A 173 -11.46 0.52 11.07
C PHE A 173 -12.07 0.07 9.73
N GLY A 174 -12.89 0.92 9.10
CA GLY A 174 -13.45 0.67 7.77
C GLY A 174 -12.37 0.55 6.70
N GLY A 175 -11.35 1.42 6.75
CA GLY A 175 -10.17 1.34 5.90
C GLY A 175 -9.41 0.02 6.09
N SER A 176 -9.15 -0.38 7.34
CA SER A 176 -8.45 -1.62 7.72
C SER A 176 -9.16 -2.87 7.23
N LEU A 177 -10.48 -2.91 7.35
CA LEU A 177 -11.25 -4.05 6.85
C LEU A 177 -11.06 -4.21 5.33
N ILE A 178 -11.22 -3.13 4.55
CA ILE A 178 -11.03 -3.20 3.09
C ILE A 178 -9.60 -3.61 2.74
N SER A 179 -8.60 -3.00 3.39
CA SER A 179 -7.17 -3.29 3.15
C SER A 179 -6.85 -4.78 3.32
N VAL A 180 -7.25 -5.38 4.45
CA VAL A 180 -6.95 -6.80 4.75
C VAL A 180 -7.48 -7.72 3.66
N PHE A 181 -8.74 -7.55 3.25
CA PHE A 181 -9.34 -8.39 2.22
C PHE A 181 -8.79 -8.08 0.81
N ALA A 182 -8.57 -6.82 0.48
CA ALA A 182 -8.03 -6.40 -0.82
C ALA A 182 -6.62 -6.95 -1.03
N ARG A 183 -5.73 -6.75 -0.06
CA ARG A 183 -4.32 -7.17 -0.11
C ARG A 183 -4.16 -8.69 -0.06
N LEU A 184 -4.90 -9.37 0.81
CA LEU A 184 -4.82 -10.84 0.90
C LEU A 184 -5.48 -11.52 -0.30
N GLY A 185 -6.68 -11.09 -0.68
CA GLY A 185 -7.39 -11.65 -1.82
C GLY A 185 -6.64 -11.41 -3.13
N GLY A 186 -6.23 -10.16 -3.37
CA GLY A 186 -5.48 -9.77 -4.56
C GLY A 186 -4.10 -10.44 -4.58
N GLY A 187 -3.44 -10.52 -3.43
CA GLY A 187 -2.16 -11.21 -3.24
C GLY A 187 -2.21 -12.71 -3.54
N ILE A 188 -3.27 -13.41 -3.09
CA ILE A 188 -3.48 -14.82 -3.44
C ILE A 188 -3.72 -14.96 -4.94
N PHE A 189 -4.48 -14.03 -5.53
CA PHE A 189 -4.77 -14.06 -6.97
C PHE A 189 -3.50 -13.89 -7.80
N THR A 190 -2.76 -12.79 -7.62
CA THR A 190 -1.52 -12.52 -8.38
C THR A 190 -0.51 -13.62 -8.20
N LYS A 191 -0.14 -13.97 -6.97
CA LYS A 191 0.94 -14.94 -6.76
C LYS A 191 0.58 -16.37 -7.17
N ALA A 192 -0.70 -16.73 -7.17
CA ALA A 192 -1.11 -18.02 -7.71
C ALA A 192 -1.09 -18.06 -9.24
N ALA A 193 -1.47 -16.96 -9.89
CA ALA A 193 -1.42 -16.85 -11.35
C ALA A 193 0.03 -16.84 -11.86
N ASP A 194 0.87 -15.99 -11.26
CA ASP A 194 2.32 -15.85 -11.46
C ASP A 194 3.03 -17.23 -11.35
N VAL A 195 2.91 -17.89 -10.19
CA VAL A 195 3.52 -19.23 -9.97
C VAL A 195 3.01 -20.26 -10.99
N GLY A 196 1.73 -20.23 -11.33
CA GLY A 196 1.15 -21.18 -12.28
C GLY A 196 1.60 -20.93 -13.72
N ALA A 197 1.68 -19.67 -14.12
CA ALA A 197 2.15 -19.25 -15.44
C ALA A 197 3.63 -19.59 -15.61
N ASP A 198 4.47 -19.21 -14.65
CA ASP A 198 5.92 -19.34 -14.73
C ASP A 198 6.40 -20.79 -14.65
N LEU A 199 5.84 -21.60 -13.75
CA LEU A 199 6.25 -23.00 -13.62
C LEU A 199 5.96 -23.79 -14.90
N VAL A 200 4.75 -23.67 -15.43
CA VAL A 200 4.38 -24.46 -16.62
C VAL A 200 4.97 -23.86 -17.90
N GLY A 201 4.99 -22.53 -18.02
CA GLY A 201 5.55 -21.83 -19.17
C GLY A 201 7.06 -21.99 -19.27
N LYS A 202 7.80 -21.43 -18.31
CA LYS A 202 9.27 -21.31 -18.38
C LYS A 202 9.97 -22.63 -18.07
N ILE A 203 9.51 -23.37 -17.06
CA ILE A 203 10.23 -24.56 -16.57
C ILE A 203 9.81 -25.83 -17.30
N GLU A 204 8.50 -26.04 -17.52
CA GLU A 204 8.00 -27.28 -18.13
C GLU A 204 7.94 -27.20 -19.66
N ALA A 205 7.40 -26.11 -20.22
CA ALA A 205 7.19 -25.95 -21.66
C ALA A 205 8.37 -25.25 -22.38
N GLY A 206 9.23 -24.53 -21.64
CA GLY A 206 10.37 -23.80 -22.20
C GLY A 206 9.98 -22.62 -23.09
N ILE A 207 8.80 -22.03 -22.88
CA ILE A 207 8.35 -20.82 -23.59
C ILE A 207 8.78 -19.57 -22.79
N PRO A 208 8.91 -18.40 -23.45
CA PRO A 208 9.19 -17.14 -22.78
C PRO A 208 8.19 -16.81 -21.65
N GLU A 209 8.66 -15.98 -20.72
CA GLU A 209 7.79 -15.32 -19.74
C GLU A 209 6.78 -14.43 -20.48
N ASP A 210 5.55 -14.32 -19.98
CA ASP A 210 4.45 -13.60 -20.64
C ASP A 210 4.06 -14.08 -22.06
N ASP A 211 4.45 -15.28 -22.47
CA ASP A 211 4.13 -15.77 -23.81
C ASP A 211 2.60 -15.89 -24.00
N PRO A 212 2.04 -15.39 -25.13
CA PRO A 212 0.60 -15.40 -25.36
C PRO A 212 0.02 -16.81 -25.48
N ARG A 213 0.84 -17.85 -25.69
CA ARG A 213 0.40 -19.25 -25.67
C ARG A 213 0.06 -19.72 -24.25
N ASN A 214 0.58 -19.07 -23.21
CA ASN A 214 0.29 -19.46 -21.84
C ASN A 214 -1.13 -19.01 -21.41
N PRO A 215 -2.07 -19.91 -21.11
CA PRO A 215 -3.42 -19.53 -20.70
C PRO A 215 -3.48 -18.75 -19.37
N ALA A 216 -2.44 -18.80 -18.54
CA ALA A 216 -2.40 -18.08 -17.27
C ALA A 216 -1.87 -16.64 -17.40
N VAL A 217 -1.28 -16.24 -18.53
CA VAL A 217 -0.62 -14.91 -18.67
C VAL A 217 -1.56 -13.73 -18.42
N ILE A 218 -2.82 -13.82 -18.89
CA ILE A 218 -3.80 -12.76 -18.63
C ILE A 218 -4.17 -12.72 -17.14
N ALA A 219 -4.27 -13.88 -16.47
CA ALA A 219 -4.52 -13.92 -15.03
C ALA A 219 -3.34 -13.32 -14.25
N ASP A 220 -2.12 -13.55 -14.70
CA ASP A 220 -0.92 -12.98 -14.10
C ASP A 220 -0.93 -11.44 -14.18
N ASN A 221 -1.07 -10.92 -15.41
CA ASN A 221 -1.14 -9.47 -15.66
C ASN A 221 -2.35 -8.83 -14.95
N VAL A 222 -3.50 -9.51 -14.88
CA VAL A 222 -4.65 -9.05 -14.06
C VAL A 222 -4.26 -8.97 -12.58
N GLY A 223 -3.50 -9.96 -12.11
CA GLY A 223 -2.98 -10.06 -10.75
C GLY A 223 -2.21 -8.83 -10.31
N ASP A 224 -1.29 -8.32 -11.13
CA ASP A 224 -0.48 -7.15 -10.77
C ASP A 224 -1.35 -5.91 -10.55
N ASN A 225 -2.45 -5.80 -11.30
CA ASN A 225 -3.37 -4.69 -11.17
C ASN A 225 -4.27 -4.81 -9.93
N VAL A 226 -4.77 -6.01 -9.62
CA VAL A 226 -5.72 -6.21 -8.50
C VAL A 226 -5.03 -6.43 -7.15
N GLY A 227 -3.85 -7.02 -7.14
CA GLY A 227 -3.04 -7.23 -5.94
C GLY A 227 -2.07 -6.08 -5.71
N ASP A 228 -1.08 -5.95 -6.60
CA ASP A 228 0.06 -5.04 -6.40
C ASP A 228 -0.32 -3.55 -6.59
N CYS A 229 -1.39 -3.24 -7.33
CA CYS A 229 -1.89 -1.86 -7.43
C CYS A 229 -3.09 -1.60 -6.50
N ALA A 230 -4.23 -2.27 -6.69
CA ALA A 230 -5.44 -1.96 -5.90
C ALA A 230 -5.28 -2.31 -4.41
N GLY A 231 -4.77 -3.50 -4.09
CA GLY A 231 -4.56 -3.94 -2.71
C GLY A 231 -3.53 -3.09 -1.97
N MET A 232 -2.45 -2.68 -2.65
CA MET A 232 -1.45 -1.78 -2.08
C MET A 232 -2.00 -0.37 -1.83
N ALA A 233 -2.78 0.18 -2.77
CA ALA A 233 -3.41 1.48 -2.58
C ALA A 233 -4.38 1.49 -1.38
N ALA A 234 -5.15 0.41 -1.20
CA ALA A 234 -6.02 0.25 -0.03
C ALA A 234 -5.22 0.14 1.29
N ASP A 235 -4.07 -0.55 1.27
CA ASP A 235 -3.17 -0.68 2.42
C ASP A 235 -2.58 0.66 2.84
N LEU A 236 -2.03 1.42 1.89
CA LEU A 236 -1.38 2.70 2.21
C LEU A 236 -2.41 3.81 2.50
N PHE A 237 -3.63 3.72 1.94
CA PHE A 237 -4.74 4.58 2.34
C PHE A 237 -5.05 4.37 3.82
N GLU A 238 -5.19 3.12 4.22
CA GLU A 238 -5.51 2.75 5.58
C GLU A 238 -4.40 3.17 6.53
N THR A 239 -3.14 2.84 6.22
CA THR A 239 -2.00 3.17 7.08
C THR A 239 -1.93 4.68 7.30
N TYR A 240 -2.18 5.47 6.24
CA TYR A 240 -2.24 6.93 6.32
C TYR A 240 -3.41 7.43 7.18
N ALA A 241 -4.63 6.95 6.92
CA ALA A 241 -5.84 7.39 7.62
C ALA A 241 -5.84 6.99 9.10
N VAL A 242 -5.52 5.72 9.41
CA VAL A 242 -5.43 5.19 10.77
C VAL A 242 -4.40 5.97 11.57
N THR A 243 -3.22 6.22 11.00
CA THR A 243 -2.19 6.97 11.70
C THR A 243 -2.59 8.42 11.92
N ALA A 244 -3.18 9.08 10.91
CA ALA A 244 -3.68 10.44 11.09
C ALA A 244 -4.68 10.50 12.25
N VAL A 245 -5.70 9.65 12.25
CA VAL A 245 -6.70 9.56 13.32
C VAL A 245 -6.07 9.27 14.68
N ALA A 246 -5.15 8.31 14.76
CA ALA A 246 -4.50 7.95 16.02
C ALA A 246 -3.66 9.10 16.60
N VAL A 247 -3.01 9.89 15.74
CA VAL A 247 -2.25 11.08 16.19
C VAL A 247 -3.20 12.23 16.57
N MET A 248 -4.32 12.39 15.86
CA MET A 248 -5.37 13.36 16.26
C MET A 248 -5.87 13.03 17.68
N LEU A 249 -6.14 11.74 17.93
CA LEU A 249 -6.64 11.23 19.20
C LEU A 249 -5.60 11.35 20.32
N LEU A 250 -4.33 11.07 20.08
CA LEU A 250 -3.28 11.41 21.07
C LEU A 250 -3.27 12.90 21.43
N GLY A 251 -3.55 13.76 20.46
CA GLY A 251 -3.61 15.21 20.65
C GLY A 251 -4.71 15.64 21.63
N THR A 252 -5.79 14.87 21.80
CA THR A 252 -6.92 15.28 22.66
C THR A 252 -6.55 15.25 24.15
N ALA A 253 -5.57 14.43 24.54
CA ALA A 253 -5.03 14.43 25.91
C ALA A 253 -4.26 15.71 26.26
N PHE A 254 -4.01 16.59 25.29
CA PHE A 254 -3.31 17.85 25.48
C PHE A 254 -4.25 19.02 25.16
N PRO A 255 -5.14 19.40 26.10
CA PRO A 255 -6.20 20.37 25.85
C PRO A 255 -5.70 21.82 25.65
N ALA A 256 -4.42 22.08 25.90
CA ALA A 256 -3.80 23.37 25.62
C ALA A 256 -3.35 23.40 24.14
N GLY A 257 -4.17 24.08 23.33
CA GLY A 257 -3.97 24.30 21.90
C GLY A 257 -4.72 23.30 21.01
N ASN A 258 -4.65 23.49 19.69
CA ASN A 258 -5.36 22.65 18.71
C ASN A 258 -4.52 21.47 18.19
N LEU A 259 -3.73 20.83 19.07
CA LEU A 259 -2.84 19.73 18.71
C LEU A 259 -3.50 18.58 17.93
N PRO A 260 -4.76 18.17 18.19
CA PRO A 260 -5.45 17.19 17.35
C PRO A 260 -5.45 17.52 15.85
N LEU A 261 -5.36 18.79 15.46
CA LEU A 261 -5.40 19.20 14.06
C LEU A 261 -4.03 19.25 13.39
N TYR A 262 -2.94 19.21 14.17
CA TYR A 262 -1.57 19.25 13.67
C TYR A 262 -1.24 18.16 12.61
N PRO A 263 -1.59 16.87 12.80
CA PRO A 263 -1.32 15.85 11.78
C PRO A 263 -1.99 16.14 10.43
N LEU A 264 -3.16 16.78 10.42
CA LEU A 264 -3.85 17.17 9.18
C LEU A 264 -3.07 18.23 8.41
N ALA A 265 -2.52 19.22 9.12
CA ALA A 265 -1.71 20.28 8.52
C ALA A 265 -0.37 19.77 7.99
N LEU A 266 0.29 18.84 8.69
CA LEU A 266 1.49 18.15 8.19
C LEU A 266 1.18 17.36 6.91
N GLY A 267 0.09 16.59 6.92
CA GLY A 267 -0.39 15.86 5.75
C GLY A 267 -0.64 16.76 4.54
N ALA A 268 -1.30 17.91 4.76
CA ALA A 268 -1.61 18.89 3.73
C ALA A 268 -0.35 19.46 3.05
N ILE A 269 0.67 19.86 3.82
CA ILE A 269 1.95 20.34 3.29
C ILE A 269 2.65 19.27 2.45
N SER A 270 2.66 18.03 2.94
CA SER A 270 3.37 16.96 2.25
C SER A 270 2.68 16.48 0.98
N ILE A 271 1.35 16.67 0.86
CA ILE A 271 0.66 16.52 -0.42
C ILE A 271 1.22 17.51 -1.46
N LEU A 272 1.36 18.79 -1.09
CA LEU A 272 1.91 19.81 -1.99
C LEU A 272 3.36 19.48 -2.37
N ALA A 273 4.17 19.07 -1.38
CA ALA A 273 5.53 18.63 -1.62
C ALA A 273 5.60 17.41 -2.55
N SER A 274 4.69 16.44 -2.40
CA SER A 274 4.58 15.26 -3.26
C SER A 274 4.23 15.63 -4.70
N VAL A 275 3.23 16.50 -4.90
CA VAL A 275 2.85 17.01 -6.23
C VAL A 275 4.05 17.66 -6.93
N ILE A 276 4.80 18.51 -6.21
CA ILE A 276 6.01 19.13 -6.75
C ILE A 276 7.06 18.06 -7.04
N GLY A 277 7.29 17.12 -6.11
CA GLY A 277 8.26 16.04 -6.23
C GLY A 277 8.07 15.17 -7.47
N VAL A 278 6.82 14.90 -7.88
CA VAL A 278 6.52 14.15 -9.12
C VAL A 278 7.24 14.74 -10.34
N TYR A 279 7.36 16.07 -10.44
CA TYR A 279 8.02 16.72 -11.58
C TYR A 279 9.54 16.57 -11.61
N PHE A 280 10.16 16.14 -10.50
CA PHE A 280 11.61 15.96 -10.36
C PHE A 280 12.08 14.54 -10.69
N ALA A 281 11.17 13.58 -10.82
CA ALA A 281 11.47 12.24 -11.32
C ALA A 281 11.78 12.31 -12.83
N ARG A 282 13.05 12.53 -13.18
CA ARG A 282 13.51 12.61 -14.58
C ARG A 282 14.81 11.86 -14.78
N ILE A 283 14.84 10.99 -15.79
CA ILE A 283 16.04 10.26 -16.18
C ILE A 283 16.95 11.15 -17.04
N GLY A 284 18.16 11.44 -16.53
CA GLY A 284 19.23 12.15 -17.24
C GLY A 284 19.86 11.35 -18.39
N ARG A 285 20.87 11.88 -19.11
CA ARG A 285 21.56 11.11 -20.18
C ARG A 285 22.44 10.06 -19.50
N GLY A 286 22.21 8.78 -19.81
CA GLY A 286 22.84 7.66 -19.09
C GLY A 286 22.41 7.53 -17.62
N GLY A 287 21.30 8.17 -17.23
CA GLY A 287 20.84 8.20 -15.84
C GLY A 287 20.19 6.88 -15.40
N SER A 288 20.30 6.58 -14.10
CA SER A 288 19.67 5.42 -13.48
C SER A 288 18.19 5.69 -13.12
N ILE A 289 17.31 4.72 -13.39
CA ILE A 289 15.86 4.79 -13.11
C ILE A 289 15.63 5.01 -11.61
N ILE A 290 16.25 4.18 -10.76
CA ILE A 290 16.09 4.27 -9.30
C ILE A 290 16.57 5.62 -8.74
N ASN A 291 17.64 6.20 -9.30
CA ASN A 291 18.12 7.51 -8.86
C ASN A 291 17.14 8.64 -9.23
N ALA A 292 16.42 8.51 -10.35
CA ALA A 292 15.38 9.47 -10.72
C ALA A 292 14.19 9.39 -9.74
N LEU A 293 13.80 8.18 -9.36
CA LEU A 293 12.75 7.92 -8.37
C LEU A 293 13.12 8.41 -6.97
N TYR A 294 14.36 8.22 -6.51
CA TYR A 294 14.77 8.76 -5.21
C TYR A 294 15.01 10.24 -5.20
N LYS A 295 15.33 10.83 -6.36
CA LYS A 295 15.40 12.29 -6.47
C LYS A 295 14.03 12.93 -6.21
N SER A 296 12.92 12.36 -6.72
CA SER A 296 11.59 12.91 -6.43
C SER A 296 11.24 12.80 -4.95
N VAL A 297 11.51 11.65 -4.32
CA VAL A 297 11.33 11.45 -2.87
C VAL A 297 12.15 12.46 -2.07
N LEU A 298 13.45 12.58 -2.35
CA LEU A 298 14.33 13.51 -1.64
C LEU A 298 13.85 14.97 -1.74
N VAL A 299 13.43 15.40 -2.93
CA VAL A 299 12.91 16.76 -3.12
C VAL A 299 11.65 16.97 -2.29
N ALA A 300 10.70 16.04 -2.31
CA ALA A 300 9.48 16.16 -1.51
C ALA A 300 9.75 16.08 0.00
N THR A 301 10.74 15.30 0.44
CA THR A 301 11.15 15.23 1.85
C THR A 301 11.72 16.56 2.31
N VAL A 302 12.63 17.16 1.54
CA VAL A 302 13.21 18.48 1.86
C VAL A 302 12.14 19.57 1.84
N LEU A 303 11.24 19.56 0.84
CA LEU A 303 10.14 20.52 0.76
C LEU A 303 9.15 20.35 1.91
N SER A 304 8.87 19.11 2.33
CA SER A 304 8.03 18.83 3.51
C SER A 304 8.69 19.37 4.77
N ALA A 305 9.98 19.08 5.00
CA ALA A 305 10.72 19.61 6.15
C ALA A 305 10.67 21.15 6.22
N ILE A 306 10.89 21.83 5.09
CA ILE A 306 10.80 23.30 5.01
C ILE A 306 9.35 23.77 5.26
N GLY A 307 8.37 23.11 4.65
CA GLY A 307 6.95 23.45 4.79
C GLY A 307 6.38 23.18 6.17
N PHE A 308 6.97 22.25 6.94
CA PHE A 308 6.59 21.98 8.33
C PHE A 308 6.96 23.13 9.26
N ILE A 309 7.99 23.94 8.96
CA ILE A 309 8.40 25.05 9.82
C ILE A 309 7.24 26.02 10.14
N PRO A 310 6.57 26.64 9.15
CA PRO A 310 5.47 27.57 9.43
C PRO A 310 4.24 26.89 10.01
N VAL A 311 4.02 25.59 9.73
CA VAL A 311 2.95 24.82 10.37
C VAL A 311 3.26 24.63 11.84
N THR A 312 4.43 24.09 12.18
CA THR A 312 4.83 23.84 13.57
C THR A 312 4.87 25.12 14.40
N MET A 313 5.32 26.24 13.83
CA MET A 313 5.27 27.55 14.51
C MET A 313 3.85 27.98 14.89
N ALA A 314 2.82 27.54 14.16
CA ALA A 314 1.42 27.84 14.45
C ALA A 314 0.79 26.94 15.54
N PHE A 315 1.45 25.81 15.88
CA PHE A 315 1.00 24.87 16.93
C PHE A 315 1.90 24.92 18.18
N ASP A 316 2.85 25.85 18.24
CA ASP A 316 3.68 26.15 19.41
C ASP A 316 2.90 27.03 20.41
N GLU A 317 1.84 26.46 20.99
CA GLU A 317 0.91 27.15 21.91
C GLU A 317 1.17 26.84 23.39
N GLY A 318 2.37 26.33 23.71
CA GLY A 318 2.88 26.21 25.09
C GLY A 318 2.85 24.81 25.70
N THR A 319 2.10 23.85 25.14
CA THR A 319 2.19 22.43 25.56
C THR A 319 3.50 21.80 25.11
N PHE A 320 3.84 22.01 23.85
CA PHE A 320 5.10 21.58 23.23
C PHE A 320 5.69 22.77 22.49
N SER A 321 6.99 22.93 22.62
CA SER A 321 7.77 23.93 21.90
C SER A 321 7.93 23.56 20.42
N PHE A 322 8.23 24.56 19.59
CA PHE A 322 8.62 24.33 18.20
C PHE A 322 9.71 23.26 18.04
N GLY A 323 10.72 23.27 18.92
CA GLY A 323 11.84 22.33 18.87
C GLY A 323 11.41 20.88 19.09
N GLU A 324 10.44 20.65 19.96
CA GLU A 324 9.92 19.33 20.29
C GLU A 324 9.06 18.76 19.14
N LEU A 325 8.13 19.56 18.62
CA LEU A 325 7.26 19.16 17.52
C LEU A 325 8.05 19.00 16.20
N TYR A 326 8.88 19.99 15.85
CA TYR A 326 9.68 19.94 14.62
C TYR A 326 10.77 18.87 14.69
N GLY A 327 11.42 18.71 15.84
CA GLY A 327 12.39 17.65 16.07
C GLY A 327 11.77 16.26 15.87
N SER A 328 10.59 16.03 16.42
CA SER A 328 9.82 14.79 16.22
C SER A 328 9.47 14.56 14.74
N ALA A 329 9.05 15.59 14.02
CA ALA A 329 8.76 15.48 12.59
C ALA A 329 10.02 15.11 11.78
N LEU A 330 11.18 15.69 12.11
CA LEU A 330 12.45 15.36 11.45
C LEU A 330 12.88 13.91 11.71
N VAL A 331 12.63 13.37 12.90
CA VAL A 331 12.87 11.94 13.21
C VAL A 331 12.09 11.06 12.24
N GLY A 332 10.80 11.35 12.01
CA GLY A 332 9.98 10.64 11.03
C GLY A 332 10.53 10.64 9.59
N LEU A 333 11.01 11.80 9.13
CA LEU A 333 11.63 11.94 7.82
C LEU A 333 12.95 11.16 7.71
N VAL A 334 13.77 11.16 8.78
CA VAL A 334 15.02 10.39 8.84
C VAL A 334 14.74 8.88 8.84
N ILE A 335 13.75 8.42 9.61
CA ILE A 335 13.31 7.02 9.61
C ILE A 335 12.88 6.59 8.20
N THR A 336 12.10 7.42 7.51
CA THR A 336 11.70 7.16 6.12
C THR A 336 12.92 6.90 5.23
N PHE A 337 13.89 7.80 5.25
CA PHE A 337 15.10 7.68 4.44
C PHE A 337 15.90 6.42 4.80
N ALA A 338 16.07 6.14 6.09
CA ALA A 338 16.79 4.97 6.57
C ALA A 338 16.12 3.66 6.11
N LEU A 339 14.80 3.54 6.25
CA LEU A 339 14.06 2.35 5.84
C LEU A 339 14.10 2.15 4.32
N VAL A 340 13.97 3.23 3.53
CA VAL A 340 14.11 3.18 2.07
C VAL A 340 15.51 2.69 1.68
N ALA A 341 16.56 3.28 2.25
CA ALA A 341 17.95 2.94 1.92
C ALA A 341 18.31 1.50 2.33
N ILE A 342 17.90 1.07 3.52
CA ILE A 342 18.15 -0.30 4.00
C ILE A 342 17.41 -1.31 3.12
N THR A 343 16.14 -1.05 2.80
CA THR A 343 15.36 -1.98 1.98
C THR A 343 15.96 -2.10 0.59
N GLU A 344 16.34 -0.99 -0.04
CA GLU A 344 16.99 -0.99 -1.35
C GLU A 344 18.32 -1.76 -1.34
N PHE A 345 19.10 -1.67 -0.26
CA PHE A 345 20.35 -2.44 -0.12
C PHE A 345 20.10 -3.96 -0.17
N TYR A 346 18.99 -4.43 0.40
CA TYR A 346 18.65 -5.85 0.44
C TYR A 346 17.89 -6.35 -0.79
N THR A 347 17.28 -5.48 -1.58
CA THR A 347 16.42 -5.87 -2.72
C THR A 347 16.92 -5.40 -4.08
N GLY A 348 17.83 -4.42 -4.14
CA GLY A 348 18.40 -3.92 -5.38
C GLY A 348 19.44 -4.87 -5.97
N THR A 349 19.32 -5.17 -7.27
CA THR A 349 20.23 -6.07 -8.02
C THR A 349 21.69 -5.61 -8.07
N ARG A 350 21.95 -4.33 -7.78
CA ARG A 350 23.30 -3.75 -7.70
C ARG A 350 24.08 -4.15 -6.44
N TRP A 351 23.40 -4.61 -5.39
CA TRP A 351 23.99 -4.85 -4.08
C TRP A 351 24.34 -6.31 -3.83
N ASN A 352 25.25 -6.54 -2.88
CA ASN A 352 25.76 -7.87 -2.57
C ASN A 352 24.71 -8.88 -2.08
N PRO A 353 23.67 -8.50 -1.29
CA PRO A 353 22.66 -9.46 -0.84
C PRO A 353 21.91 -10.15 -2.01
N VAL A 354 21.48 -9.40 -3.02
CA VAL A 354 20.82 -9.99 -4.20
C VAL A 354 21.80 -10.76 -5.07
N LYS A 355 23.04 -10.27 -5.22
CA LYS A 355 24.10 -10.96 -5.96
C LYS A 355 24.48 -12.30 -5.32
N SER A 356 24.45 -12.43 -4.00
CA SER A 356 24.74 -13.69 -3.32
C SER A 356 23.66 -14.74 -3.59
N ILE A 357 22.38 -14.33 -3.58
CA ILE A 357 21.24 -15.18 -3.95
C ILE A 357 21.35 -15.66 -5.41
N SER A 358 21.63 -14.74 -6.33
CA SER A 358 21.83 -15.07 -7.75
C SER A 358 23.01 -16.02 -7.95
N LYS A 359 24.13 -15.80 -7.25
CA LYS A 359 25.30 -16.69 -7.29
C LYS A 359 24.97 -18.08 -6.74
N ALA A 360 24.15 -18.17 -5.68
CA ALA A 360 23.72 -19.44 -5.10
C ALA A 360 22.85 -20.28 -6.05
N SER A 361 22.28 -19.69 -7.12
CA SER A 361 21.59 -20.44 -8.18
C SER A 361 22.53 -21.34 -9.00
N GLN A 362 23.85 -21.07 -9.01
CA GLN A 362 24.84 -21.90 -9.71
C GLN A 362 24.96 -23.31 -9.11
N THR A 363 24.58 -23.50 -7.85
CA THR A 363 24.61 -24.78 -7.14
C THR A 363 23.24 -25.43 -6.97
N GLY A 364 22.20 -24.88 -7.61
CA GLY A 364 20.84 -25.43 -7.67
C GLY A 364 19.79 -24.66 -6.86
N HIS A 365 18.52 -25.11 -6.95
CA HIS A 365 17.37 -24.43 -6.33
C HIS A 365 17.44 -24.41 -4.79
N ALA A 366 17.91 -25.50 -4.16
CA ALA A 366 17.97 -25.59 -2.70
C ALA A 366 18.92 -24.53 -2.10
N THR A 367 20.09 -24.33 -2.68
CA THR A 367 21.05 -23.33 -2.22
C THR A 367 20.55 -21.91 -2.45
N ASN A 368 19.83 -21.66 -3.55
CA ASN A 368 19.18 -20.37 -3.80
C ASN A 368 18.11 -20.05 -2.74
N ILE A 369 17.25 -21.02 -2.39
CA ILE A 369 16.22 -20.85 -1.35
C ILE A 369 16.86 -20.61 0.03
N ILE A 370 17.88 -21.40 0.40
CA ILE A 370 18.59 -21.25 1.68
C ILE A 370 19.21 -19.85 1.80
N GLU A 371 19.93 -19.40 0.77
CA GLU A 371 20.57 -18.06 0.77
C GLU A 371 19.50 -16.96 0.82
N GLY A 372 18.41 -17.10 0.06
CA GLY A 372 17.29 -16.16 0.07
C GLY A 372 16.64 -16.02 1.45
N LEU A 373 16.35 -17.13 2.13
CA LEU A 373 15.82 -17.13 3.49
C LEU A 373 16.79 -16.49 4.48
N ALA A 374 18.08 -16.80 4.39
CA ALA A 374 19.10 -16.23 5.26
C ALA A 374 19.28 -14.71 5.04
N VAL A 375 19.24 -14.24 3.78
CA VAL A 375 19.22 -12.80 3.47
C VAL A 375 17.96 -12.14 4.01
N GLY A 376 16.79 -12.74 3.82
CA GLY A 376 15.51 -12.21 4.33
C GLY A 376 15.50 -12.06 5.85
N MET A 377 15.99 -13.07 6.58
CA MET A 377 16.12 -13.00 8.05
C MET A 377 17.11 -11.92 8.50
N ARG A 378 18.20 -11.69 7.76
CA ARG A 378 19.15 -10.60 8.06
C ARG A 378 18.57 -9.22 7.75
N ALA A 379 17.73 -9.12 6.73
CA ALA A 379 17.13 -7.86 6.28
C ALA A 379 16.20 -7.22 7.31
N THR A 380 15.73 -7.96 8.33
CA THR A 380 14.86 -7.43 9.39
C THR A 380 15.62 -6.71 10.50
N ALA A 381 16.91 -7.02 10.70
CA ALA A 381 17.66 -6.52 11.87
C ALA A 381 17.83 -5.00 11.87
N ALA A 382 18.31 -4.43 10.76
CA ALA A 382 18.54 -2.99 10.67
C ALA A 382 17.24 -2.16 10.68
N PRO A 383 16.16 -2.53 9.96
CA PRO A 383 14.87 -1.83 10.05
C PRO A 383 14.30 -1.80 11.47
N VAL A 384 14.34 -2.93 12.19
CA VAL A 384 13.85 -2.99 13.59
C VAL A 384 14.65 -2.06 14.50
N LEU A 385 15.97 -2.00 14.35
CA LEU A 385 16.81 -1.06 15.11
C LEU A 385 16.46 0.40 14.79
N VAL A 386 16.22 0.74 13.52
CA VAL A 386 15.80 2.10 13.13
C VAL A 386 14.46 2.46 13.77
N ILE A 387 13.49 1.56 13.76
CA ILE A 387 12.17 1.77 14.39
C ILE A 387 12.34 1.94 15.90
N ALA A 388 13.10 1.06 16.56
CA ALA A 388 13.33 1.12 18.01
C ALA A 388 14.02 2.43 18.45
N VAL A 389 15.07 2.84 17.72
CA VAL A 389 15.72 4.14 17.96
C VAL A 389 14.74 5.29 17.69
N GLY A 390 13.94 5.20 16.64
CA GLY A 390 12.90 6.17 16.32
C GLY A 390 11.86 6.35 17.42
N ILE A 391 11.38 5.24 18.01
CA ILE A 391 10.47 5.22 19.16
C ILE A 391 11.10 5.96 20.34
N VAL A 392 12.32 5.57 20.74
CA VAL A 392 13.00 6.16 21.91
C VAL A 392 13.28 7.64 21.68
N VAL A 393 13.82 8.02 20.53
CA VAL A 393 14.14 9.43 20.24
C VAL A 393 12.87 10.26 20.15
N GLY A 394 11.80 9.79 19.49
CA GLY A 394 10.52 10.49 19.45
C GLY A 394 9.91 10.68 20.83
N TYR A 395 10.00 9.65 21.69
CA TYR A 395 9.54 9.70 23.07
C TYR A 395 10.32 10.71 23.93
N GLU A 396 11.64 10.72 23.85
CA GLU A 396 12.48 11.65 24.61
C GLU A 396 12.29 13.11 24.18
N ILE A 397 11.83 13.35 22.94
CA ILE A 397 11.58 14.71 22.44
C ILE A 397 10.23 15.25 22.90
N ALA A 398 9.12 14.50 22.73
CA ALA A 398 7.77 15.00 23.02
C ALA A 398 6.81 13.91 23.53
N GLY A 399 7.34 12.91 24.23
CA GLY A 399 6.57 11.76 24.73
C GLY A 399 5.88 10.98 23.61
N LEU A 400 4.73 10.37 23.94
CA LEU A 400 3.94 9.61 22.98
C LEU A 400 3.46 10.47 21.80
N TYR A 401 3.18 11.75 22.04
CA TYR A 401 2.80 12.67 20.97
C TYR A 401 3.96 12.90 19.99
N GLY A 402 5.21 12.96 20.47
CA GLY A 402 6.40 13.00 19.61
C GLY A 402 6.55 11.78 18.70
N ILE A 403 6.24 10.58 19.21
CA ILE A 403 6.17 9.37 18.38
C ILE A 403 5.07 9.49 17.33
N GLY A 404 3.89 9.99 17.73
CA GLY A 404 2.78 10.30 16.84
C GLY A 404 3.15 11.25 15.70
N VAL A 405 3.79 12.37 16.03
CA VAL A 405 4.29 13.34 15.05
C VAL A 405 5.35 12.72 14.14
N ALA A 406 6.27 11.92 14.68
CA ALA A 406 7.27 11.22 13.89
C ALA A 406 6.64 10.25 12.89
N VAL A 407 5.65 9.45 13.29
CA VAL A 407 4.99 8.52 12.36
C VAL A 407 4.14 9.27 11.33
N MET A 408 3.48 10.37 11.70
CA MET A 408 2.74 11.20 10.75
C MET A 408 3.67 11.86 9.73
N ALA A 409 4.82 12.38 10.17
CA ALA A 409 5.84 12.94 9.29
C ALA A 409 6.47 11.86 8.40
N GLN A 410 6.65 10.63 8.90
CA GLN A 410 7.06 9.50 8.07
C GLN A 410 6.02 9.28 6.95
N LEU A 411 4.74 9.19 7.31
CA LEU A 411 3.61 8.95 6.39
C LEU A 411 3.31 10.11 5.44
N SER A 412 3.87 11.28 5.70
CA SER A 412 3.74 12.44 4.83
C SER A 412 4.31 12.17 3.42
N MET A 413 5.26 11.23 3.30
CA MET A 413 5.85 10.80 2.02
C MET A 413 5.02 9.77 1.23
N THR A 414 3.88 9.31 1.78
CA THR A 414 3.05 8.23 1.21
C THR A 414 2.71 8.48 -0.25
N GLY A 415 2.39 9.72 -0.63
CA GLY A 415 1.98 10.05 -2.00
C GLY A 415 3.04 9.69 -3.05
N LEU A 416 4.32 9.89 -2.75
CA LEU A 416 5.40 9.48 -3.63
C LEU A 416 5.80 8.01 -3.45
N ILE A 417 5.80 7.49 -2.22
CA ILE A 417 6.15 6.08 -1.99
C ILE A 417 5.16 5.15 -2.72
N VAL A 418 3.86 5.42 -2.64
CA VAL A 418 2.83 4.71 -3.42
C VAL A 418 3.03 4.92 -4.92
N ALA A 419 3.47 6.11 -5.36
CA ALA A 419 3.77 6.35 -6.77
C ALA A 419 4.93 5.50 -7.29
N LEU A 420 5.94 5.26 -6.45
CA LEU A 420 7.05 4.35 -6.74
C LEU A 420 6.59 2.89 -6.82
N ASP A 421 5.67 2.49 -5.94
CA ASP A 421 5.12 1.14 -5.91
C ASP A 421 4.23 0.87 -7.13
N ALA A 422 3.21 1.71 -7.34
CA ALA A 422 2.26 1.59 -8.45
C ALA A 422 2.91 1.77 -9.83
N TYR A 423 4.11 2.36 -9.90
CA TYR A 423 4.93 2.35 -11.10
C TYR A 423 5.33 0.93 -11.53
N GLY A 424 5.61 0.03 -10.57
CA GLY A 424 6.08 -1.34 -10.83
C GLY A 424 5.08 -2.18 -11.62
N PRO A 425 3.83 -2.38 -11.14
CA PRO A 425 2.80 -3.13 -11.87
C PRO A 425 2.52 -2.58 -13.27
N VAL A 426 2.67 -1.26 -13.47
CA VAL A 426 2.47 -0.63 -14.78
C VAL A 426 3.58 -1.01 -15.76
N THR A 427 4.83 -1.12 -15.29
CA THR A 427 5.97 -1.51 -16.12
C THR A 427 6.04 -3.00 -16.36
N ASP A 428 5.62 -3.78 -15.38
CA ASP A 428 5.49 -5.24 -15.43
C ASP A 428 4.52 -5.66 -16.56
N ASN A 429 3.27 -5.17 -16.48
CA ASN A 429 2.28 -5.38 -17.53
C ASN A 429 2.66 -4.75 -18.89
N ALA A 430 3.46 -3.67 -18.90
CA ALA A 430 3.96 -3.13 -20.16
C ALA A 430 4.91 -4.11 -20.85
N GLY A 431 5.75 -4.81 -20.08
CA GLY A 431 6.55 -5.93 -20.55
C GLY A 431 5.67 -7.05 -21.07
N GLY A 432 4.68 -7.49 -20.28
CA GLY A 432 3.77 -8.57 -20.68
C GLY A 432 3.00 -8.26 -21.96
N ILE A 433 2.50 -7.03 -22.11
CA ILE A 433 1.86 -6.58 -23.36
C ILE A 433 2.85 -6.57 -24.53
N ALA A 434 4.11 -6.18 -24.31
CA ALA A 434 5.12 -6.17 -25.36
C ALA A 434 5.40 -7.58 -25.89
N GLU A 435 5.53 -8.56 -25.00
CA GLU A 435 5.74 -9.97 -25.36
C GLU A 435 4.51 -10.56 -26.06
N MET A 436 3.32 -10.41 -25.45
CA MET A 436 2.07 -10.94 -26.00
C MET A 436 1.68 -10.33 -27.36
N ALA A 437 2.14 -9.10 -27.65
CA ALA A 437 1.92 -8.43 -28.91
C ALA A 437 3.02 -8.70 -29.95
N GLY A 438 4.07 -9.46 -29.61
CA GLY A 438 5.19 -9.75 -30.49
C GLY A 438 5.94 -8.49 -30.93
N LEU A 439 6.13 -7.54 -30.02
CA LEU A 439 6.93 -6.35 -30.29
C LEU A 439 8.42 -6.71 -30.43
N ASP A 440 9.19 -5.80 -31.02
CA ASP A 440 10.64 -5.97 -31.17
C ASP A 440 11.33 -6.14 -29.80
N GLU A 441 12.37 -6.99 -29.75
CA GLU A 441 13.13 -7.29 -28.52
C GLU A 441 13.69 -6.02 -27.85
N SER A 442 13.96 -4.95 -28.62
CA SER A 442 14.38 -3.66 -28.06
C SER A 442 13.35 -3.02 -27.12
N VAL A 443 12.07 -3.34 -27.28
CA VAL A 443 10.99 -2.90 -26.37
C VAL A 443 11.09 -3.64 -25.03
N ARG A 444 11.27 -4.97 -25.05
CA ARG A 444 11.44 -5.78 -23.83
C ARG A 444 12.72 -5.40 -23.09
N ALA A 445 13.80 -5.14 -23.82
CA ALA A 445 15.07 -4.62 -23.27
C ALA A 445 14.93 -3.24 -22.58
N ILE A 446 13.83 -2.51 -22.82
CA ILE A 446 13.49 -1.27 -22.12
C ILE A 446 12.54 -1.54 -20.93
N THR A 447 11.58 -2.45 -21.06
CA THR A 447 10.62 -2.75 -19.98
C THR A 447 11.25 -3.56 -18.85
N ASP A 448 12.16 -4.50 -19.13
CA ASP A 448 12.77 -5.34 -18.07
C ASP A 448 13.58 -4.50 -17.05
N PRO A 449 14.42 -3.53 -17.44
CA PRO A 449 15.06 -2.65 -16.46
C PRO A 449 14.08 -1.77 -15.68
N LEU A 450 12.93 -1.41 -16.29
CA LEU A 450 11.89 -0.64 -15.62
C LEU A 450 11.20 -1.50 -14.54
N ASP A 451 10.86 -2.74 -14.87
CA ASP A 451 10.25 -3.70 -13.96
C ASP A 451 11.20 -4.13 -12.83
N ALA A 452 12.46 -4.42 -13.14
CA ALA A 452 13.45 -4.77 -12.12
C ALA A 452 13.59 -3.68 -11.03
N VAL A 453 13.45 -2.41 -11.42
CA VAL A 453 13.39 -1.29 -10.47
C VAL A 453 12.05 -1.22 -9.75
N GLY A 454 10.95 -1.53 -10.43
CA GLY A 454 9.63 -1.74 -9.83
C GLY A 454 9.63 -2.77 -8.69
N ASN A 455 10.33 -3.89 -8.85
CA ASN A 455 10.46 -4.91 -7.80
C ASN A 455 11.17 -4.38 -6.54
N THR A 456 12.17 -3.51 -6.73
CA THR A 456 12.85 -2.83 -5.62
C THR A 456 11.90 -1.84 -4.93
N THR A 457 11.13 -1.06 -5.68
CA THR A 457 10.21 -0.06 -5.10
C THR A 457 9.01 -0.70 -4.40
N LYS A 458 8.44 -1.80 -4.93
CA LYS A 458 7.44 -2.63 -4.24
C LYS A 458 7.93 -3.04 -2.84
N ALA A 459 9.21 -3.43 -2.72
CA ALA A 459 9.78 -3.80 -1.42
C ALA A 459 9.99 -2.59 -0.50
N VAL A 460 10.49 -1.47 -1.05
CA VAL A 460 10.68 -0.21 -0.30
C VAL A 460 9.37 0.25 0.34
N THR A 461 8.26 0.21 -0.40
CA THR A 461 6.94 0.59 0.12
C THR A 461 6.46 -0.35 1.23
N LYS A 462 6.70 -1.66 1.11
CA LYS A 462 6.42 -2.62 2.18
C LYS A 462 7.24 -2.32 3.44
N GLY A 463 8.53 -2.05 3.29
CA GLY A 463 9.41 -1.67 4.40
C GLY A 463 8.98 -0.37 5.09
N TYR A 464 8.56 0.62 4.29
CA TYR A 464 8.00 1.88 4.75
C TYR A 464 6.71 1.69 5.55
N ALA A 465 5.74 0.93 5.01
CA ALA A 465 4.46 0.65 5.66
C ALA A 465 4.64 -0.10 6.99
N ILE A 466 5.55 -1.09 7.04
CA ILE A 466 5.88 -1.81 8.27
C ILE A 466 6.54 -0.88 9.30
N GLY A 467 7.43 0.01 8.85
CA GLY A 467 8.05 1.01 9.71
C GLY A 467 7.04 1.91 10.40
N SER A 468 6.06 2.42 9.64
CA SER A 468 4.98 3.23 10.21
C SER A 468 4.09 2.43 11.14
N ALA A 469 3.74 1.19 10.77
CA ALA A 469 2.91 0.33 11.61
C ALA A 469 3.59 0.03 12.95
N GLY A 470 4.91 -0.16 12.98
CA GLY A 470 5.67 -0.36 14.22
C GLY A 470 5.62 0.86 15.15
N LEU A 471 5.73 2.08 14.61
CA LEU A 471 5.61 3.32 15.39
C LEU A 471 4.16 3.57 15.83
N ALA A 472 3.19 3.38 14.93
CA ALA A 472 1.77 3.57 15.18
C ALA A 472 1.21 2.55 16.18
N ALA A 473 1.77 1.34 16.26
CA ALA A 473 1.33 0.33 17.22
C ALA A 473 1.43 0.80 18.67
N LEU A 474 2.49 1.54 19.03
CA LEU A 474 2.63 2.10 20.37
C LEU A 474 1.61 3.20 20.64
N VAL A 475 1.34 4.03 19.64
CA VAL A 475 0.32 5.09 19.70
C VAL A 475 -1.08 4.51 19.91
N LEU A 476 -1.44 3.49 19.12
CA LEU A 476 -2.73 2.78 19.25
C LEU A 476 -2.83 1.99 20.57
N PHE A 477 -1.70 1.50 21.10
CA PHE A 477 -1.70 0.79 22.37
C PHE A 477 -1.96 1.71 23.56
N ASP A 478 -1.38 2.92 23.57
CA ASP A 478 -1.70 3.95 24.58
C ASP A 478 -3.20 4.25 24.58
N GLU A 479 -3.77 4.42 23.39
CA GLU A 479 -5.20 4.67 23.25
C GLU A 479 -6.05 3.51 23.78
N TYR A 480 -5.68 2.28 23.44
CA TYR A 480 -6.34 1.10 23.99
C TYR A 480 -6.33 1.11 25.52
N THR A 481 -5.22 1.50 26.15
CA THR A 481 -5.15 1.61 27.62
C THR A 481 -5.99 2.76 28.19
N ARG A 482 -6.08 3.90 27.51
CA ARG A 482 -6.95 5.02 27.92
C ARG A 482 -8.42 4.62 27.86
N GLY A 483 -8.82 3.98 26.77
CA GLY A 483 -10.19 3.46 26.62
C GLY A 483 -10.56 2.47 27.73
N LEU A 484 -9.62 1.67 28.23
CA LEU A 484 -9.85 0.82 29.41
C LEU A 484 -10.08 1.65 30.68
N VAL A 485 -9.26 2.69 30.90
CA VAL A 485 -9.40 3.60 32.06
C VAL A 485 -10.75 4.33 32.04
N ASP A 486 -11.23 4.75 30.87
CA ASP A 486 -12.53 5.42 30.72
C ASP A 486 -13.70 4.48 31.06
N GLN A 487 -13.51 3.17 30.87
CA GLN A 487 -14.43 2.11 31.32
C GLN A 487 -14.26 1.74 32.81
N GLY A 488 -13.41 2.47 33.54
CA GLY A 488 -13.11 2.23 34.95
C GLY A 488 -12.14 1.07 35.18
N LEU A 489 -11.43 0.60 34.15
CA LEU A 489 -10.46 -0.49 34.20
C LEU A 489 -9.03 0.08 34.20
N ASP A 490 -8.49 0.36 35.39
CA ASP A 490 -7.10 0.79 35.58
C ASP A 490 -6.14 -0.42 35.51
N ILE A 491 -5.86 -0.87 34.29
CA ILE A 491 -5.04 -2.05 33.99
C ILE A 491 -3.63 -1.62 33.57
N THR A 492 -2.62 -2.19 34.23
CA THR A 492 -1.21 -1.99 33.86
C THR A 492 -0.63 -3.25 33.21
N PHE A 493 -0.11 -3.11 31.98
CA PHE A 493 0.44 -4.23 31.21
C PHE A 493 1.89 -4.55 31.61
N ASN A 494 2.07 -5.08 32.82
CA ASN A 494 3.39 -5.44 33.33
C ASN A 494 3.89 -6.76 32.72
N LEU A 495 5.15 -6.80 32.27
CA LEU A 495 5.78 -8.03 31.76
C LEU A 495 5.96 -9.12 32.84
N SER A 496 5.80 -8.79 34.12
CA SER A 496 5.76 -9.76 35.22
C SER A 496 4.38 -10.43 35.39
N ASP A 497 3.34 -9.93 34.71
CA ASP A 497 2.01 -10.52 34.75
C ASP A 497 1.94 -11.75 33.81
N PRO A 498 1.55 -12.94 34.31
CA PRO A 498 1.42 -14.13 33.48
C PRO A 498 0.40 -14.00 32.34
N TYR A 499 -0.68 -13.22 32.51
CA TYR A 499 -1.68 -12.98 31.47
C TYR A 499 -1.12 -12.12 30.34
N VAL A 500 -0.30 -11.11 30.67
CA VAL A 500 0.38 -10.27 29.67
C VAL A 500 1.39 -11.09 28.87
N ILE A 501 2.19 -11.93 29.54
CA ILE A 501 3.13 -12.83 28.84
C ILE A 501 2.39 -13.84 27.95
N ALA A 502 1.28 -14.42 28.44
CA ALA A 502 0.46 -15.31 27.63
C ALA A 502 -0.11 -14.59 26.40
N GLY A 503 -0.63 -13.37 26.57
CA GLY A 503 -1.09 -12.50 25.49
C GLY A 503 0.01 -12.20 24.45
N LEU A 504 1.24 -11.92 24.89
CA LEU A 504 2.38 -11.72 24.00
C LEU A 504 2.73 -12.97 23.19
N PHE A 505 2.67 -14.17 23.77
CA PHE A 505 2.87 -15.42 23.00
C PHE A 505 1.75 -15.66 21.99
N VAL A 506 0.49 -15.45 22.36
CA VAL A 506 -0.65 -15.57 21.45
C VAL A 506 -0.54 -14.56 20.32
N GLY A 507 -0.27 -13.29 20.62
CA GLY A 507 -0.06 -12.23 19.64
C GLY A 507 1.12 -12.51 18.73
N GLY A 508 2.26 -12.95 19.27
CA GLY A 508 3.46 -13.31 18.50
C GLY A 508 3.25 -14.51 17.56
N MET A 509 2.34 -15.43 17.89
CA MET A 509 1.95 -16.53 17.02
C MET A 509 1.08 -16.08 15.84
N MET A 510 0.24 -15.04 16.01
CA MET A 510 -0.74 -14.63 14.99
C MET A 510 -0.13 -14.35 13.61
N PRO A 511 0.99 -13.58 13.47
CA PRO A 511 1.62 -13.37 12.17
C PRO A 511 2.08 -14.67 11.50
N PHE A 512 2.62 -15.63 12.25
CA PHE A 512 3.07 -16.92 11.72
C PHE A 512 1.89 -17.77 11.25
N LEU A 513 0.80 -17.80 12.02
CA LEU A 513 -0.41 -18.52 11.64
C LEU A 513 -1.04 -17.90 10.39
N PHE A 514 -1.14 -16.57 10.34
CA PHE A 514 -1.62 -15.83 9.18
C PHE A 514 -0.77 -16.13 7.95
N ALA A 515 0.55 -16.02 8.05
CA ALA A 515 1.48 -16.29 6.96
C ALA A 515 1.38 -17.74 6.47
N ALA A 516 1.30 -18.72 7.37
CA ALA A 516 1.17 -20.13 7.01
C ALA A 516 -0.12 -20.40 6.21
N LEU A 517 -1.25 -19.83 6.62
CA LEU A 517 -2.52 -19.98 5.91
C LEU A 517 -2.50 -19.26 4.55
N ALA A 518 -1.94 -18.04 4.49
CA ALA A 518 -1.80 -17.29 3.24
C ALA A 518 -0.90 -18.02 2.23
N MET A 519 0.26 -18.52 2.66
CA MET A 519 1.16 -19.32 1.82
C MET A 519 0.51 -20.61 1.34
N THR A 520 -0.21 -21.30 2.23
CA THR A 520 -0.97 -22.52 1.87
C THR A 520 -2.07 -22.21 0.86
N ALA A 521 -2.73 -21.06 0.98
CA ALA A 521 -3.73 -20.61 0.01
C ALA A 521 -3.09 -20.39 -1.37
N VAL A 522 -2.00 -19.63 -1.45
CA VAL A 522 -1.25 -19.41 -2.71
C VAL A 522 -0.81 -20.73 -3.33
N GLY A 523 -0.18 -21.63 -2.58
CA GLY A 523 0.30 -22.91 -3.10
C GLY A 523 -0.84 -23.80 -3.63
N ARG A 524 -2.00 -23.82 -2.96
CA ARG A 524 -3.16 -24.57 -3.43
C ARG A 524 -3.76 -23.97 -4.71
N VAL A 525 -3.95 -22.65 -4.77
CA VAL A 525 -4.50 -22.00 -5.97
C VAL A 525 -3.51 -22.09 -7.13
N GLY A 526 -2.22 -21.87 -6.90
CA GLY A 526 -1.19 -22.03 -7.93
C GLY A 526 -1.14 -23.45 -8.48
N GLY A 527 -1.28 -24.47 -7.62
CA GLY A 527 -1.42 -25.86 -8.07
C GLY A 527 -2.66 -26.10 -8.95
N GLU A 528 -3.79 -25.46 -8.66
CA GLU A 528 -4.99 -25.49 -9.51
C GLU A 528 -4.70 -24.86 -10.88
N VAL A 529 -3.97 -23.73 -10.93
CA VAL A 529 -3.55 -23.07 -12.19
C VAL A 529 -2.62 -23.97 -13.00
N VAL A 530 -1.59 -24.55 -12.38
CA VAL A 530 -0.65 -25.47 -13.04
C VAL A 530 -1.40 -26.61 -13.75
N VAL A 531 -2.39 -27.22 -13.08
CA VAL A 531 -3.19 -28.31 -13.65
C VAL A 531 -4.01 -27.82 -14.84
N GLU A 532 -4.59 -26.61 -14.77
CA GLU A 532 -5.36 -26.04 -15.87
C GLU A 532 -4.47 -25.69 -17.08
N VAL A 533 -3.30 -25.07 -16.87
CA VAL A 533 -2.35 -24.77 -17.96
C VAL A 533 -1.93 -26.07 -18.65
N ARG A 534 -1.55 -27.11 -17.89
CA ARG A 534 -1.21 -28.44 -18.42
C ARG A 534 -2.36 -29.07 -19.19
N ARG A 535 -3.60 -28.96 -18.67
CA ARG A 535 -4.79 -29.47 -19.35
C ARG A 535 -4.96 -28.82 -20.71
N GLN A 536 -4.87 -27.49 -20.78
CA GLN A 536 -4.99 -26.75 -22.03
C GLN A 536 -3.89 -27.13 -23.04
N PHE A 537 -2.62 -27.18 -22.62
CA PHE A 537 -1.54 -27.59 -23.53
C PHE A 537 -1.69 -29.03 -24.05
N ARG A 538 -2.21 -29.95 -23.21
CA ARG A 538 -2.42 -31.35 -23.61
C ARG A 538 -3.64 -31.53 -24.52
N GLU A 539 -4.75 -30.86 -24.21
CA GLU A 539 -6.04 -31.06 -24.89
C GLU A 539 -6.21 -30.15 -26.11
N MET A 540 -5.41 -29.08 -26.22
CA MET A 540 -5.43 -28.09 -27.29
C MET A 540 -4.02 -27.90 -27.86
N PRO A 541 -3.46 -28.89 -28.58
CA PRO A 541 -2.07 -28.86 -29.06
C PRO A 541 -1.78 -27.69 -30.00
N GLY A 542 -2.80 -27.17 -30.71
CA GLY A 542 -2.69 -25.99 -31.57
C GLY A 542 -2.23 -24.72 -30.85
N ILE A 543 -2.33 -24.67 -29.51
CA ILE A 543 -1.79 -23.57 -28.70
C ILE A 543 -0.27 -23.50 -28.83
N MET A 544 0.42 -24.63 -28.70
CA MET A 544 1.88 -24.66 -28.79
C MET A 544 2.38 -24.42 -30.21
N GLU A 545 1.57 -24.79 -31.21
CA GLU A 545 1.78 -24.51 -32.63
C GLU A 545 1.48 -23.05 -33.02
N GLY A 546 0.84 -22.27 -32.14
CA GLY A 546 0.40 -20.89 -32.42
C GLY A 546 -0.81 -20.80 -33.36
N THR A 547 -1.46 -21.92 -33.66
CA THR A 547 -2.64 -21.99 -34.55
C THR A 547 -3.97 -21.86 -33.79
N GLN A 548 -3.94 -22.01 -32.46
CA GLN A 548 -5.10 -21.92 -31.58
C GLN A 548 -4.84 -20.96 -30.43
N ARG A 549 -5.84 -20.14 -30.09
CA ARG A 549 -5.78 -19.23 -28.93
C ARG A 549 -6.11 -19.98 -27.62
N PRO A 550 -5.36 -19.77 -26.53
CA PRO A 550 -5.69 -20.34 -25.21
C PRO A 550 -6.98 -19.76 -24.63
N ASP A 551 -7.61 -20.51 -23.72
CA ASP A 551 -8.75 -20.03 -22.94
C ASP A 551 -8.26 -19.31 -21.68
N TYR A 552 -8.01 -18.01 -21.82
CA TYR A 552 -7.59 -17.13 -20.72
C TYR A 552 -8.69 -16.94 -19.68
N SER A 553 -9.96 -16.86 -20.11
CA SER A 553 -11.10 -16.61 -19.22
C SER A 553 -11.22 -17.70 -18.17
N LYS A 554 -10.98 -18.96 -18.57
CA LYS A 554 -11.00 -20.09 -17.63
C LYS A 554 -9.96 -19.95 -16.52
N ALA A 555 -8.74 -19.53 -16.84
CA ALA A 555 -7.67 -19.33 -15.87
C ALA A 555 -8.01 -18.17 -14.91
N VAL A 556 -8.45 -17.03 -15.44
CA VAL A 556 -8.86 -15.87 -14.64
C VAL A 556 -10.00 -16.22 -13.67
N ASP A 557 -11.05 -16.90 -14.17
CA ASP A 557 -12.21 -17.29 -13.36
C ASP A 557 -11.85 -18.30 -12.26
N LEU A 558 -10.98 -19.25 -12.57
CA LEU A 558 -10.46 -20.25 -11.63
C LEU A 558 -9.75 -19.54 -10.47
N VAL A 559 -8.76 -18.70 -10.77
CA VAL A 559 -7.98 -17.99 -9.76
C VAL A 559 -8.89 -17.05 -8.96
N ALA A 560 -9.79 -16.31 -9.62
CA ALA A 560 -10.73 -15.40 -8.97
C ALA A 560 -11.63 -16.12 -7.96
N ALA A 561 -12.21 -17.26 -8.34
CA ALA A 561 -13.09 -18.02 -7.48
C ALA A 561 -12.34 -18.61 -6.28
N SER A 562 -11.18 -19.22 -6.53
CA SER A 562 -10.41 -19.91 -5.51
C SER A 562 -9.71 -18.93 -4.55
N ALA A 563 -9.18 -17.81 -5.02
CA ALA A 563 -8.57 -16.77 -4.18
C ALA A 563 -9.58 -16.17 -3.20
N ASN A 564 -10.75 -15.75 -3.69
CA ASN A 564 -11.81 -15.18 -2.84
C ASN A 564 -12.32 -16.16 -1.77
N LYS A 565 -12.35 -17.46 -2.08
CA LYS A 565 -12.73 -18.48 -1.08
C LYS A 565 -11.65 -18.71 -0.04
N LYS A 566 -10.38 -18.81 -0.47
CA LYS A 566 -9.26 -19.17 0.42
C LYS A 566 -8.76 -17.99 1.28
N MET A 567 -9.06 -16.74 0.92
CA MET A 567 -8.69 -15.57 1.72
C MET A 567 -9.48 -15.43 3.03
N LEU A 568 -10.71 -15.97 3.11
CA LEU A 568 -11.62 -15.71 4.25
C LEU A 568 -11.04 -16.14 5.59
N LEU A 569 -10.49 -17.35 5.68
CA LEU A 569 -9.94 -17.87 6.93
C LEU A 569 -8.75 -17.04 7.46
N PRO A 570 -7.71 -16.75 6.67
CA PRO A 570 -6.63 -15.87 7.13
C PRO A 570 -7.12 -14.45 7.46
N ALA A 571 -8.06 -13.88 6.69
CA ALA A 571 -8.60 -12.54 6.96
C ALA A 571 -9.35 -12.43 8.30
N LEU A 572 -9.91 -13.53 8.80
CA LEU A 572 -10.62 -13.54 10.08
C LEU A 572 -9.68 -13.51 11.30
N ILE A 573 -8.42 -13.92 11.17
CA ILE A 573 -7.45 -13.96 12.28
C ILE A 573 -7.32 -12.61 13.01
N PRO A 574 -6.99 -11.50 12.33
CA PRO A 574 -6.81 -10.21 13.01
C PRO A 574 -8.10 -9.61 13.56
N ILE A 575 -9.27 -10.17 13.24
CA ILE A 575 -10.58 -9.68 13.72
C ILE A 575 -11.08 -10.56 14.87
N ALA A 576 -11.15 -11.88 14.64
CA ALA A 576 -11.75 -12.82 15.57
C ALA A 576 -10.88 -13.04 16.82
N ILE A 577 -9.55 -13.02 16.71
CA ILE A 577 -8.68 -13.27 17.87
C ILE A 577 -8.75 -12.12 18.88
N PRO A 578 -8.61 -10.83 18.51
CA PRO A 578 -8.76 -9.74 19.48
C PRO A 578 -10.12 -9.76 20.18
N ILE A 579 -11.21 -10.02 19.44
CA ILE A 579 -12.56 -10.15 20.02
C ILE A 579 -12.63 -11.33 20.99
N ALA A 580 -12.12 -12.51 20.59
CA ALA A 580 -12.13 -13.69 21.45
C ALA A 580 -11.31 -13.48 22.72
N VAL A 581 -10.12 -12.88 22.61
CA VAL A 581 -9.28 -12.53 23.76
C VAL A 581 -10.02 -11.57 24.68
N GLY A 582 -10.59 -10.48 24.13
CA GLY A 582 -11.32 -9.48 24.91
C GLY A 582 -12.59 -9.99 25.60
N ILE A 583 -13.23 -11.05 25.08
CA ILE A 583 -14.39 -11.69 25.74
C ILE A 583 -13.95 -12.65 26.86
N ILE A 584 -12.77 -13.27 26.73
CA ILE A 584 -12.25 -14.26 27.67
C ILE A 584 -11.54 -13.59 28.86
N SER A 585 -10.85 -12.48 28.61
CA SER A 585 -10.22 -11.62 29.62
C SER A 585 -11.26 -10.88 30.43
#